data_AF-A0A914ICW1-F1
#
_entry.id   AF-A0A914ICW1-F1
#
_cell.length_a   1.000
_cell.length_b   1.000
_cell.length_c   1.000
_cell.angle_alpha   90.00
_cell.angle_beta   90.00
_cell.angle_gamma   90.00
#
_symmetry.space_group_name_H-M   'P 1'
#
loop_
_entity.id
_entity.type
_entity.pdbx_description
1 polymer ?
#
loop_
_entity_poly.entity_id
_entity_poly.type
_entity_poly.pdbx_seq_one_letter_code
_entity_poly.pdbx_strand_id
1 'polypeptide(L)'
;MANSITSSVNETIVIWATIFASTEMVIEIVTLLISAFNFSLLYTTALLHPNLKCILLVQSAAIALQEVIRIIFVSLKFANSDMFFHGAIPVQIVGMASLYFRNLMGHVLMAERVFATVYFRTYADNKAKHFTICWMGTLLAISIWNTFVQHGVFFFVNMATFVSACILFVLGLVEILSLSAIYLYNLRKYKSELYFTLNERFQLSENIRTAKQLAPTIFLHFFNSNVLNLFRLLVPFGAQRNLLLIHRSHRHYPSSGDQT
;
A
#
# COMPACT_ATOMS: atom_id res chain seq x y z
N MET A 1 22.53 -28.67 29.17
CA MET A 1 23.01 -27.29 29.43
C MET A 1 22.77 -26.39 28.21
N ALA A 2 21.61 -26.52 27.55
CA ALA A 2 21.23 -25.78 26.33
C ALA A 2 19.89 -25.03 26.50
N ASN A 3 19.43 -24.86 27.75
CA ASN A 3 18.12 -24.27 28.08
C ASN A 3 18.21 -22.81 28.58
N SER A 4 19.37 -22.14 28.46
CA SER A 4 19.58 -20.81 29.06
C SER A 4 19.81 -19.69 28.04
N ILE A 5 19.60 -19.93 26.74
CA ILE A 5 19.75 -18.88 25.70
C ILE A 5 18.38 -18.32 25.27
N THR A 6 17.28 -18.95 25.65
CA THR A 6 15.91 -18.49 25.34
C THR A 6 15.31 -17.55 26.41
N SER A 7 16.02 -17.24 27.49
CA SER A 7 15.46 -16.58 28.68
C SER A 7 15.72 -15.08 28.79
N SER A 8 15.52 -14.29 27.73
CA SER A 8 15.15 -12.87 27.91
C SER A 8 14.66 -12.22 26.62
N VAL A 9 13.55 -12.69 26.05
CA VAL A 9 12.68 -11.69 25.40
C VAL A 9 12.20 -10.81 26.55
N ASN A 10 12.75 -9.59 26.64
CA ASN A 10 12.46 -8.65 27.71
C ASN A 10 10.93 -8.54 27.85
N GLU A 11 10.39 -8.75 29.06
CA GLU A 11 8.94 -8.68 29.33
C GLU A 11 8.33 -7.38 28.80
N THR A 12 9.10 -6.30 28.82
CA THR A 12 8.76 -5.01 28.23
C THR A 12 8.43 -5.11 26.74
N ILE A 13 9.20 -5.89 25.96
CA ILE A 13 8.97 -6.10 24.52
C ILE A 13 7.65 -6.83 24.30
N VAL A 14 7.33 -7.83 25.14
CA VAL A 14 6.08 -8.59 25.05
C VAL A 14 4.88 -7.71 25.37
N ILE A 15 4.98 -6.86 26.39
CA ILE A 15 3.94 -5.88 26.75
C ILE A 15 3.70 -4.91 25.59
N TRP A 16 4.75 -4.33 25.02
CA TRP A 16 4.62 -3.42 23.87
C TRP A 16 4.04 -4.13 22.64
N ALA A 17 4.49 -5.35 22.33
CA ALA A 17 3.95 -6.13 21.22
C ALA A 17 2.45 -6.40 21.40
N THR A 18 2.02 -6.71 22.62
CA THR A 18 0.62 -6.92 22.98
C THR A 18 -0.22 -5.65 22.79
N ILE A 19 0.28 -4.50 23.28
CA ILE A 19 -0.39 -3.20 23.11
C ILE A 19 -0.52 -2.85 21.62
N PHE A 20 0.54 -3.01 20.84
CA PHE A 20 0.52 -2.72 19.41
C PHE A 20 -0.44 -3.63 18.65
N ALA A 21 -0.42 -4.94 18.91
CA ALA A 21 -1.35 -5.87 18.28
C ALA A 21 -2.81 -5.60 18.66
N SER A 22 -3.07 -5.21 19.90
CA SER A 22 -4.42 -4.85 20.36
C SER A 22 -4.92 -3.58 19.67
N THR A 23 -4.04 -2.58 19.55
CA THR A 23 -4.33 -1.34 18.84
C THR A 23 -4.55 -1.59 17.35
N GLU A 24 -3.70 -2.41 16.72
CA GLU A 24 -3.85 -2.86 15.34
C GLU A 24 -5.21 -3.52 15.13
N MET A 25 -5.62 -4.45 16.00
CA MET A 25 -6.92 -5.11 15.90
C MET A 25 -8.10 -4.13 15.91
N VAL A 26 -8.07 -3.13 16.80
CA VAL A 26 -9.13 -2.10 16.87
C VAL A 26 -9.16 -1.26 15.60
N ILE A 27 -8.00 -0.82 15.11
CA ILE A 27 -7.89 -0.01 13.89
C ILE A 27 -8.44 -0.77 12.68
N GLU A 28 -8.12 -2.06 12.54
CA GLU A 28 -8.52 -2.88 11.40
C GLU A 28 -10.04 -3.13 11.41
N ILE A 29 -10.65 -3.33 12.59
CA ILE A 29 -12.12 -3.43 12.73
C ILE A 29 -12.80 -2.13 12.30
N VAL A 30 -12.31 -0.97 12.78
CA VAL A 30 -12.87 0.33 12.41
C VAL A 30 -12.72 0.58 10.90
N THR A 31 -11.56 0.26 10.33
CA THR A 31 -11.28 0.43 8.90
C THR A 31 -12.15 -0.49 8.04
N LEU A 32 -12.40 -1.73 8.48
CA LEU A 32 -13.31 -2.66 7.82
C LEU A 32 -14.74 -2.11 7.77
N LEU A 33 -15.24 -1.56 8.89
CA LEU A 33 -16.56 -0.93 8.96
C LEU A 33 -16.67 0.29 8.03
N ILE A 34 -15.66 1.16 8.03
CA ILE A 34 -15.59 2.30 7.12
C ILE A 34 -15.58 1.84 5.66
N SER A 35 -14.82 0.79 5.34
CA SER A 35 -14.75 0.25 3.99
C SER A 35 -16.08 -0.35 3.53
N ALA A 36 -16.76 -1.09 4.40
CA ALA A 36 -18.08 -1.67 4.13
C ALA A 36 -19.14 -0.58 3.93
N PHE A 37 -19.13 0.46 4.76
CA PHE A 37 -20.00 1.62 4.60
C PHE A 37 -19.74 2.36 3.28
N ASN A 38 -18.47 2.62 2.95
CA ASN A 38 -18.08 3.22 1.68
C ASN A 38 -18.52 2.38 0.48
N PHE A 39 -18.36 1.05 0.55
CA PHE A 39 -18.81 0.15 -0.49
C PHE A 39 -20.33 0.26 -0.70
N SER A 40 -21.11 0.26 0.39
CA SER A 40 -22.57 0.40 0.34
C SER A 40 -23.02 1.75 -0.26
N LEU A 41 -22.38 2.85 0.16
CA LEU A 41 -22.63 4.18 -0.41
C LEU A 41 -22.31 4.24 -1.91
N LEU A 42 -21.15 3.72 -2.32
CA LEU A 42 -20.74 3.72 -3.73
C LEU A 42 -21.65 2.84 -4.59
N TYR A 43 -22.07 1.69 -4.05
CA TYR A 43 -22.97 0.77 -4.74
C TYR A 43 -24.31 1.42 -5.03
N THR A 44 -24.88 2.13 -4.06
CA THR A 44 -26.18 2.81 -4.18
C THR A 44 -26.11 4.11 -4.97
N THR A 45 -24.93 4.75 -5.08
CA THR A 45 -24.77 6.01 -5.81
C THR A 45 -24.93 5.82 -7.32
N ALA A 46 -25.88 6.54 -7.93
CA ALA A 46 -26.11 6.56 -9.39
C ALA A 46 -25.33 7.65 -10.14
N LEU A 47 -24.77 8.63 -9.42
CA LEU A 47 -24.16 9.84 -10.00
C LEU A 47 -22.73 9.65 -10.51
N LEU A 48 -22.07 8.55 -10.14
CA LEU A 48 -20.66 8.32 -10.49
C LEU A 48 -20.52 7.71 -11.88
N HIS A 49 -19.55 8.22 -12.65
CA HIS A 49 -19.14 7.61 -13.91
C HIS A 49 -18.83 6.11 -13.69
N PRO A 50 -19.29 5.18 -14.56
CA PRO A 50 -19.19 3.75 -14.32
C PRO A 50 -17.77 3.25 -14.04
N ASN A 51 -16.76 3.83 -14.68
CA ASN A 51 -15.36 3.47 -14.42
C ASN A 51 -14.90 3.86 -13.03
N LEU A 52 -15.15 5.12 -12.64
CA LEU A 52 -14.78 5.60 -11.31
C LEU A 52 -15.49 4.77 -10.26
N LYS A 53 -16.80 4.52 -10.44
CA LYS A 53 -17.58 3.66 -9.55
C LYS A 53 -16.95 2.27 -9.43
N CYS A 54 -16.58 1.64 -10.54
CA CYS A 54 -15.94 0.33 -10.54
C CYS A 54 -14.58 0.35 -9.82
N ILE A 55 -13.71 1.33 -10.11
CA ILE A 55 -12.41 1.50 -9.45
C ILE A 55 -12.60 1.66 -7.93
N LEU A 56 -13.51 2.52 -7.50
CA LEU A 56 -13.76 2.78 -6.09
C LEU A 56 -14.37 1.56 -5.37
N LEU A 57 -15.29 0.84 -6.02
CA LEU A 57 -15.85 -0.40 -5.46
C LEU A 57 -14.78 -1.49 -5.31
N VAL A 58 -13.92 -1.66 -6.31
CA VAL A 58 -12.79 -2.61 -6.25
C VAL A 58 -11.80 -2.18 -5.16
N GLN A 59 -11.54 -0.89 -5.01
CA GLN A 59 -10.67 -0.37 -3.96
C GLN A 59 -11.25 -0.65 -2.56
N SER A 60 -12.54 -0.39 -2.33
CA SER A 60 -13.21 -0.73 -1.08
C SER A 60 -13.20 -2.23 -0.79
N ALA A 61 -13.47 -3.07 -1.80
CA ALA A 61 -13.41 -4.52 -1.65
C ALA A 61 -11.99 -5.01 -1.31
N ALA A 62 -10.96 -4.44 -1.96
CA ALA A 62 -9.56 -4.76 -1.68
C ALA A 62 -9.14 -4.34 -0.26
N ILE A 63 -9.57 -3.17 0.21
CA ILE A 63 -9.37 -2.74 1.60
C ILE A 63 -10.05 -3.74 2.54
N ALA A 64 -11.33 -4.04 2.34
CA ALA A 64 -12.05 -4.97 3.21
C ALA A 64 -11.39 -6.35 3.28
N LEU A 65 -10.95 -6.90 2.14
CA LEU A 65 -10.21 -8.16 2.09
C LEU A 65 -8.91 -8.09 2.89
N GLN A 66 -8.13 -7.01 2.74
CA GLN A 66 -6.88 -6.80 3.45
C GLN A 66 -7.09 -6.75 4.98
N GLU A 67 -8.09 -6.01 5.45
CA GLU A 67 -8.37 -5.88 6.87
C GLU A 67 -8.86 -7.22 7.46
N VAL A 68 -9.67 -7.99 6.73
CA VAL A 68 -10.08 -9.34 7.15
C VAL A 68 -8.88 -10.26 7.34
N ILE A 69 -7.94 -10.26 6.38
CA ILE A 69 -6.72 -11.08 6.47
C ILE A 69 -5.88 -10.66 7.69
N ARG A 70 -5.77 -9.35 7.95
CA ARG A 70 -5.01 -8.83 9.09
C ARG A 70 -5.67 -9.15 10.43
N ILE A 71 -7.00 -9.04 10.53
CA ILE A 71 -7.75 -9.45 11.72
C ILE A 71 -7.51 -10.94 12.00
N ILE A 72 -7.58 -11.80 10.97
CA ILE A 72 -7.26 -13.22 11.12
C ILE A 72 -5.83 -13.41 11.63
N PHE A 73 -4.87 -12.69 11.05
CA PHE A 73 -3.46 -12.79 11.43
C PHE A 73 -3.21 -12.39 12.89
N VAL A 74 -3.76 -11.26 13.32
CA VAL A 74 -3.64 -10.77 14.69
C VAL A 74 -4.35 -11.70 15.68
N SER A 75 -5.53 -12.23 15.31
CA SER A 75 -6.25 -13.21 16.12
C SER A 75 -5.44 -14.50 16.32
N LEU A 76 -4.74 -14.96 15.29
CA LEU A 76 -3.86 -16.14 15.39
C LEU A 76 -2.64 -15.88 16.29
N LYS A 77 -2.08 -14.67 16.33
CA LYS A 77 -1.01 -14.33 17.28
C LYS A 77 -1.47 -14.50 18.73
N PHE A 78 -2.65 -13.95 19.04
CA PHE A 78 -3.25 -14.09 20.37
C PHE A 78 -3.57 -15.56 20.71
N ALA A 79 -4.17 -16.30 19.77
CA ALA A 79 -4.54 -17.70 19.98
C ALA A 79 -3.32 -18.60 20.27
N ASN A 80 -2.18 -18.33 19.64
CA ASN A 80 -0.95 -19.11 19.85
C ASN A 80 -0.10 -18.61 21.03
N SER A 81 -0.51 -17.53 21.72
CA SER A 81 0.31 -16.81 22.70
C SER A 81 1.71 -16.44 22.18
N ASP A 82 1.84 -16.27 20.86
CA ASP A 82 3.09 -15.93 20.18
C ASP A 82 2.89 -14.67 19.35
N MET A 83 3.34 -13.54 19.89
CA MET A 83 3.24 -12.23 19.25
C MET A 83 4.11 -12.12 17.99
N PHE A 84 5.08 -13.04 17.82
CA PHE A 84 5.97 -13.11 16.67
C PHE A 84 5.52 -14.17 15.66
N PHE A 85 4.34 -14.77 15.85
CA PHE A 85 3.79 -15.74 14.92
C PHE A 85 3.67 -15.18 13.50
N HIS A 86 4.32 -15.85 12.55
CA HIS A 86 4.37 -15.44 11.15
C HIS A 86 3.20 -15.95 10.30
N GLY A 87 2.32 -16.80 10.83
CA GLY A 87 1.20 -17.36 10.07
C GLY A 87 1.60 -18.41 9.04
N ALA A 88 0.59 -19.14 8.54
CA ALA A 88 0.80 -20.08 7.45
C ALA A 88 1.17 -19.35 6.15
N ILE A 89 2.07 -19.94 5.36
CA ILE A 89 2.55 -19.38 4.09
C ILE A 89 1.41 -18.92 3.16
N PRO A 90 0.30 -19.67 2.98
CA PRO A 90 -0.80 -19.21 2.13
C PRO A 90 -1.42 -17.89 2.61
N VAL A 91 -1.59 -17.70 3.92
CA VAL A 91 -2.15 -16.47 4.50
C VAL A 91 -1.19 -15.29 4.26
N GLN A 92 0.12 -15.52 4.40
CA GLN A 92 1.14 -14.51 4.09
C GLN A 92 1.10 -14.12 2.61
N ILE A 93 1.03 -15.09 1.70
CA ILE A 93 0.93 -14.84 0.24
C ILE A 93 -0.31 -14.01 -0.09
N VAL A 94 -1.49 -14.41 0.40
CA VAL A 94 -2.74 -13.68 0.12
C VAL A 94 -2.69 -12.28 0.72
N GLY A 95 -2.18 -12.13 1.95
CA GLY A 95 -2.00 -10.82 2.59
C GLY A 95 -1.04 -9.90 1.83
N MET A 96 0.06 -10.43 1.32
CA MET A 96 1.02 -9.66 0.52
C MET A 96 0.45 -9.27 -0.84
N ALA A 97 -0.25 -10.18 -1.52
CA ALA A 97 -0.88 -9.89 -2.80
C ALA A 97 -1.97 -8.83 -2.65
N SER A 98 -2.80 -8.92 -1.61
CA SER A 98 -3.84 -7.93 -1.31
C SER A 98 -3.24 -6.56 -0.98
N LEU A 99 -2.13 -6.51 -0.23
CA LEU A 99 -1.41 -5.27 0.06
C LEU A 99 -0.88 -4.60 -1.21
N TYR A 100 -0.23 -5.36 -2.10
CA TYR A 100 0.25 -4.82 -3.38
C TYR A 100 -0.88 -4.30 -4.24
N PHE A 101 -1.96 -5.07 -4.34
CA PHE A 101 -3.12 -4.68 -5.13
C PHE A 101 -3.73 -3.38 -4.61
N ARG A 102 -3.93 -3.28 -3.29
CA ARG A 102 -4.43 -2.07 -2.63
C ARG A 102 -3.56 -0.85 -2.90
N ASN A 103 -2.24 -1.00 -2.83
CA ASN A 103 -1.31 0.10 -3.07
C ASN A 103 -1.34 0.58 -4.52
N LEU A 104 -1.43 -0.35 -5.48
CA LEU A 104 -1.49 -0.02 -6.89
C LEU A 104 -2.84 0.61 -7.32
N MET A 105 -3.92 0.38 -6.58
CA MET A 105 -5.24 0.94 -6.90
C MET A 105 -5.25 2.48 -6.90
N GLY A 106 -4.46 3.11 -6.03
CA GLY A 106 -4.28 4.57 -6.03
C GLY A 106 -3.79 5.10 -7.38
N HIS A 107 -2.87 4.37 -8.01
CA HIS A 107 -2.28 4.71 -9.31
C HIS A 107 -3.29 4.66 -10.45
N VAL A 108 -4.13 3.63 -10.48
CA VAL A 108 -5.18 3.53 -11.51
C VAL A 108 -6.24 4.59 -11.34
N LEU A 109 -6.62 4.90 -10.09
CA LEU A 109 -7.54 5.98 -9.79
C LEU A 109 -6.99 7.33 -10.28
N MET A 110 -5.72 7.62 -10.01
CA MET A 110 -5.08 8.85 -10.46
C MET A 110 -4.98 8.91 -11.99
N ALA A 111 -4.58 7.82 -12.64
CA ALA A 111 -4.56 7.75 -14.10
C ALA A 111 -5.94 8.03 -14.70
N GLU A 112 -7.00 7.43 -14.14
CA GLU A 112 -8.37 7.68 -14.58
C GLU A 112 -8.77 9.15 -14.43
N ARG A 113 -8.41 9.82 -13.32
CA ARG A 113 -8.65 11.26 -13.13
C ARG A 113 -7.92 12.11 -14.15
N VAL A 114 -6.68 11.75 -14.53
CA VAL A 114 -5.91 12.45 -15.58
C VAL A 114 -6.62 12.31 -16.93
N PHE A 115 -6.97 11.09 -17.32
CA PHE A 115 -7.66 10.85 -18.60
C PHE A 115 -9.01 11.57 -18.66
N ALA A 116 -9.80 11.50 -17.59
CA ALA A 116 -11.09 12.17 -17.51
C ALA A 116 -10.96 13.71 -17.58
N THR A 117 -9.86 14.28 -17.11
CA THR A 117 -9.64 15.74 -17.14
C THR A 117 -9.08 16.22 -18.48
N VAL A 118 -8.07 15.52 -19.01
CA VAL A 118 -7.39 15.92 -20.26
C VAL A 118 -8.27 15.65 -21.47
N TYR A 119 -8.96 14.50 -21.49
CA TYR A 119 -9.76 14.03 -22.61
C TYR A 119 -11.27 14.07 -22.33
N PHE A 120 -11.75 14.99 -21.48
CA PHE A 120 -13.13 15.02 -20.99
C PHE A 120 -14.21 14.87 -22.08
N ARG A 121 -14.00 15.45 -23.28
CA ARG A 121 -14.91 15.32 -24.43
C ARG A 121 -15.03 13.88 -24.92
N THR A 122 -13.90 13.26 -25.26
CA THR A 122 -13.84 11.88 -25.76
C THR A 122 -14.13 10.86 -24.67
N TYR A 123 -13.81 11.19 -23.42
CA TYR A 123 -13.99 10.30 -22.26
C TYR A 123 -15.46 10.07 -21.95
N ALA A 124 -16.32 11.07 -22.13
CA ALA A 124 -17.77 10.93 -21.96
C ALA A 124 -18.41 10.02 -23.03
N ASP A 125 -17.93 10.13 -24.27
CA ASP A 125 -18.50 9.41 -25.41
C ASP A 125 -18.02 7.95 -25.50
N ASN A 126 -16.77 7.69 -25.10
CA ASN A 126 -16.20 6.36 -25.21
C ASN A 126 -16.59 5.52 -23.98
N LYS A 127 -17.33 4.41 -24.20
CA LYS A 127 -17.74 3.48 -23.14
C LYS A 127 -16.51 2.80 -22.53
N ALA A 128 -15.90 3.47 -21.57
CA ALA A 128 -14.57 3.21 -21.05
C ALA A 128 -14.47 1.97 -20.14
N LYS A 129 -15.39 1.00 -20.27
CA LYS A 129 -15.40 -0.27 -19.53
C LYS A 129 -14.12 -1.08 -19.73
N HIS A 130 -13.54 -1.03 -20.94
CA HIS A 130 -12.29 -1.72 -21.27
C HIS A 130 -11.09 -1.19 -20.47
N PHE A 131 -11.05 0.12 -20.21
CA PHE A 131 -9.99 0.73 -19.41
C PHE A 131 -9.94 0.06 -18.03
N THR A 132 -11.07 0.05 -17.32
CA THR A 132 -11.11 -0.48 -15.96
C THR A 132 -10.76 -1.96 -15.91
N ILE A 133 -11.33 -2.78 -16.80
CA ILE A 133 -11.06 -4.23 -16.82
C ILE A 133 -9.57 -4.53 -17.10
N CYS A 134 -8.99 -3.89 -18.12
CA CYS A 134 -7.58 -4.08 -18.45
C CYS A 134 -6.66 -3.64 -17.30
N TRP A 135 -6.96 -2.50 -16.65
CA TRP A 135 -6.18 -2.03 -15.52
C TRP A 135 -6.32 -2.95 -14.30
N MET A 136 -7.52 -3.41 -13.95
CA MET A 136 -7.71 -4.35 -12.82
C MET A 136 -6.95 -5.66 -13.03
N GLY A 137 -7.00 -6.22 -14.24
CA GLY A 137 -6.24 -7.42 -14.59
C GLY A 137 -4.73 -7.20 -14.50
N THR A 138 -4.24 -6.06 -15.01
CA THR A 138 -2.82 -5.70 -14.95
C THR A 138 -2.35 -5.53 -13.51
N LEU A 139 -3.13 -4.83 -12.67
CA LEU A 139 -2.79 -4.65 -11.26
C LEU A 139 -2.74 -5.96 -10.49
N LEU A 140 -3.70 -6.85 -10.74
CA LEU A 140 -3.73 -8.17 -10.12
C LEU A 140 -2.50 -8.99 -10.52
N ALA A 141 -2.14 -9.00 -11.81
CA ALA A 141 -0.95 -9.70 -12.29
C ALA A 141 0.34 -9.16 -11.65
N ILE A 142 0.51 -7.83 -11.59
CA ILE A 142 1.67 -7.19 -10.94
C ILE A 142 1.72 -7.52 -9.44
N SER A 143 0.57 -7.56 -8.77
CA SER A 143 0.48 -7.85 -7.34
C SER A 143 0.88 -9.28 -7.01
N ILE A 144 0.41 -10.23 -7.83
CA ILE A 144 0.77 -11.65 -7.73
C ILE A 144 2.26 -11.83 -8.02
N TRP A 145 2.77 -11.21 -9.10
CA TRP A 145 4.19 -11.27 -9.45
C TRP A 145 5.09 -10.77 -8.32
N ASN A 146 4.81 -9.59 -7.76
CA ASN A 146 5.59 -9.04 -6.64
C ASN A 146 5.55 -9.95 -5.40
N THR A 147 4.42 -10.61 -5.15
CA THR A 147 4.27 -11.54 -4.02
C THR A 147 5.18 -12.77 -4.19
N PHE A 148 5.23 -13.34 -5.39
CA PHE A 148 6.10 -14.48 -5.69
C PHE A 148 7.58 -14.11 -5.63
N VAL A 149 7.95 -12.96 -6.19
CA VAL A 149 9.33 -12.44 -6.15
C VAL A 149 9.82 -12.21 -4.71
N GLN A 150 8.90 -11.98 -3.77
CA GLN A 150 9.20 -11.80 -2.34
C GLN A 150 9.14 -13.07 -1.52
N HIS A 151 8.86 -14.21 -2.14
CA HIS A 151 8.62 -15.48 -1.44
C HIS A 151 7.58 -15.37 -0.32
N GLY A 152 6.65 -14.40 -0.41
CA GLY A 152 5.67 -14.12 0.63
C GLY A 152 6.21 -13.48 1.93
N VAL A 153 7.50 -13.15 2.03
CA VAL A 153 8.11 -12.62 3.26
C VAL A 153 8.29 -11.09 3.19
N PHE A 154 7.59 -10.36 4.08
CA PHE A 154 7.53 -8.89 4.07
C PHE A 154 8.89 -8.17 4.26
N PHE A 155 9.81 -8.76 5.03
CA PHE A 155 11.08 -8.13 5.40
C PHE A 155 12.29 -8.56 4.55
N PHE A 156 12.08 -9.45 3.58
CA PHE A 156 13.17 -9.90 2.73
C PHE A 156 13.44 -8.87 1.62
N VAL A 157 14.53 -8.12 1.75
CA VAL A 157 14.98 -7.17 0.73
C VAL A 157 15.92 -7.88 -0.23
N ASN A 158 15.41 -8.22 -1.42
CA ASN A 158 16.23 -8.71 -2.52
C ASN A 158 16.36 -7.61 -3.59
N MET A 159 17.24 -7.81 -4.58
CA MET A 159 17.43 -6.81 -5.64
C MET A 159 16.13 -6.51 -6.41
N ALA A 160 15.25 -7.49 -6.56
CA ALA A 160 13.98 -7.30 -7.23
C ALA A 160 12.98 -6.46 -6.41
N THR A 161 12.95 -6.60 -5.08
CA THR A 161 12.13 -5.72 -4.21
C THR A 161 12.66 -4.30 -4.18
N PHE A 162 13.98 -4.12 -4.23
CA PHE A 162 14.59 -2.81 -4.37
C PHE A 162 14.19 -2.15 -5.68
N VAL A 163 14.31 -2.86 -6.81
CA VAL A 163 13.88 -2.36 -8.13
C VAL A 163 12.39 -2.03 -8.13
N SER A 164 11.54 -2.89 -7.55
CA SER A 164 10.10 -2.63 -7.42
C SER A 164 9.81 -1.37 -6.60
N ALA A 165 10.54 -1.15 -5.49
CA ALA A 165 10.44 0.07 -4.69
C ALA A 165 10.85 1.33 -5.47
N CYS A 166 11.91 1.27 -6.27
CA CYS A 166 12.32 2.37 -7.15
C CYS A 166 11.25 2.67 -8.21
N ILE A 167 10.64 1.64 -8.82
CA ILE A 167 9.57 1.81 -9.80
C ILE A 167 8.35 2.49 -9.15
N LEU A 168 7.92 2.01 -7.98
CA LEU A 168 6.80 2.61 -7.23
C LEU A 168 7.08 4.06 -6.82
N PHE A 169 8.32 4.37 -6.46
CA PHE A 169 8.74 5.75 -6.19
C PHE A 169 8.59 6.65 -7.41
N VAL A 170 9.11 6.20 -8.57
CA VAL A 170 8.99 6.94 -9.83
C VAL A 170 7.52 7.12 -10.23
N LEU A 171 6.70 6.08 -10.09
CA LEU A 171 5.25 6.17 -10.32
C LEU A 171 4.60 7.22 -9.43
N GLY A 172 4.90 7.21 -8.12
CA GLY A 172 4.39 8.22 -7.19
C GLY A 172 4.83 9.65 -7.52
N LEU A 173 6.07 9.85 -7.99
CA LEU A 173 6.51 11.15 -8.48
C LEU A 173 5.73 11.59 -9.72
N VAL A 174 5.53 10.68 -10.68
CA VAL A 174 4.74 10.93 -11.89
C VAL A 174 3.31 11.33 -11.54
N GLU A 175 2.71 10.73 -10.52
CA GLU A 175 1.37 11.12 -10.03
C GLU A 175 1.34 12.53 -9.45
N ILE A 176 2.29 12.86 -8.58
CA ILE A 176 2.38 14.20 -7.98
C ILE A 176 2.57 15.26 -9.08
N LEU A 177 3.42 14.98 -10.06
CA LEU A 177 3.61 15.84 -11.22
C LEU A 177 2.34 15.94 -12.06
N SER A 178 1.61 14.83 -12.24
CA SER A 178 0.35 14.81 -12.98
C SER A 178 -0.76 15.60 -12.28
N LEU A 179 -0.89 15.49 -10.95
CA LEU A 179 -1.79 16.32 -10.15
C LEU A 179 -1.45 17.80 -10.28
N SER A 180 -0.16 18.13 -10.20
CA SER A 180 0.35 19.50 -10.33
C SER A 180 0.07 20.05 -11.73
N ALA A 181 0.28 19.23 -12.78
CA ALA A 181 -0.01 19.59 -14.16
C ALA A 181 -1.51 19.81 -14.39
N ILE A 182 -2.38 18.94 -13.85
CA ILE A 182 -3.83 19.13 -13.87
C ILE A 182 -4.21 20.44 -13.18
N TYR A 183 -3.67 20.70 -12.00
CA TYR A 183 -3.94 21.93 -11.25
C TYR A 183 -3.57 23.18 -12.07
N LEU A 184 -2.38 23.21 -12.66
CA LEU A 184 -1.91 24.30 -13.52
C LEU A 184 -2.72 24.42 -14.81
N TYR A 185 -3.07 23.30 -15.43
CA TYR A 185 -3.92 23.26 -16.62
C TYR A 185 -5.28 23.92 -16.36
N ASN A 186 -5.88 23.59 -15.23
CA ASN A 186 -7.17 24.15 -14.83
C ASN A 186 -7.10 25.64 -14.52
N LEU A 187 -6.04 26.10 -13.84
CA LEU A 187 -5.80 27.54 -13.62
C LEU A 187 -5.72 28.33 -14.94
N ARG A 188 -5.11 27.75 -15.97
CA ARG A 188 -4.98 28.40 -17.29
C ARG A 188 -6.30 28.36 -18.06
N LYS A 189 -6.97 27.22 -18.09
CA LYS A 189 -8.18 27.00 -18.91
C LYS A 189 -9.44 27.65 -18.32
N TYR A 190 -9.51 27.81 -17.00
CA TYR A 190 -10.60 28.55 -16.34
C TYR A 190 -10.55 30.05 -16.67
N LYS A 191 -9.40 30.60 -17.08
CA LYS A 191 -9.31 31.99 -17.53
C LYS A 191 -9.77 32.19 -18.98
N SER A 192 -9.90 31.13 -19.77
CA SER A 192 -10.25 31.19 -21.19
C SER A 192 -11.72 30.81 -21.45
N GLU A 193 -12.64 31.09 -20.52
CA GLU A 193 -14.03 30.55 -20.44
C GLU A 193 -14.93 30.70 -21.68
N LEU A 194 -14.52 31.38 -22.74
CA LEU A 194 -15.37 31.77 -23.86
C LEU A 194 -15.96 30.63 -24.72
N TYR A 195 -15.57 29.36 -24.53
CA TYR A 195 -15.90 28.27 -25.49
C TYR A 195 -16.45 26.96 -24.90
N PHE A 196 -16.82 26.88 -23.61
CA PHE A 196 -17.37 25.65 -23.03
C PHE A 196 -18.87 25.69 -22.82
N THR A 197 -19.54 24.60 -23.19
CA THR A 197 -20.95 24.35 -22.85
C THR A 197 -21.11 24.11 -21.34
N LEU A 198 -22.33 24.29 -20.82
CA LEU A 198 -22.62 24.14 -19.39
C LEU A 198 -22.25 22.75 -18.85
N ASN A 199 -22.53 21.69 -19.63
CA ASN A 199 -22.23 20.31 -19.26
C ASN A 199 -20.71 20.06 -19.16
N GLU A 200 -19.94 20.58 -20.12
CA GLU A 200 -18.47 20.46 -20.11
C GLU A 200 -17.85 21.19 -18.92
N ARG A 201 -18.38 22.38 -18.58
CA ARG A 201 -17.95 23.14 -17.39
C ARG A 201 -18.24 22.36 -16.11
N PHE A 202 -19.42 21.75 -16.01
CA PHE A 202 -19.81 20.94 -14.86
C PHE A 202 -18.89 19.73 -14.69
N GLN A 203 -18.69 18.93 -15.75
CA GLN A 203 -17.81 17.75 -15.72
C GLN A 203 -16.37 18.12 -15.35
N LEU A 204 -15.83 19.19 -15.93
CA LEU A 204 -14.48 19.64 -15.62
C LEU A 204 -14.37 20.11 -14.16
N SER A 205 -15.33 20.89 -13.68
CA SER A 205 -15.39 21.36 -12.29
C SER A 205 -15.47 20.20 -11.29
N GLU A 206 -16.27 19.17 -11.60
CA GLU A 206 -16.39 17.98 -10.78
C GLU A 206 -15.08 17.19 -10.74
N ASN A 207 -14.46 16.94 -11.90
CA ASN A 207 -13.16 16.26 -11.98
C ASN A 207 -12.08 17.00 -11.17
N ILE A 208 -12.05 18.34 -11.24
CA ILE A 208 -11.14 19.18 -10.44
C ILE A 208 -11.40 19.03 -8.95
N ARG A 209 -12.67 19.13 -8.54
CA ARG A 209 -13.07 19.03 -7.14
C ARG A 209 -12.64 17.68 -6.57
N THR A 210 -12.91 16.60 -7.30
CA THR A 210 -12.52 15.26 -6.90
C THR A 210 -10.99 15.13 -6.86
N ALA A 211 -10.25 15.59 -7.87
CA ALA A 211 -8.77 15.56 -7.85
C ALA A 211 -8.19 16.29 -6.63
N LYS A 212 -8.76 17.45 -6.25
CA LYS A 212 -8.36 18.18 -5.02
C LYS A 212 -8.66 17.39 -3.75
N GLN A 213 -9.79 16.68 -3.68
CA GLN A 213 -10.14 15.82 -2.55
C GLN A 213 -9.20 14.60 -2.44
N LEU A 214 -8.71 14.08 -3.56
CA LEU A 214 -7.78 12.95 -3.58
C LEU A 214 -6.32 13.36 -3.28
N ALA A 215 -5.95 14.61 -3.54
CA ALA A 215 -4.56 15.06 -3.41
C ALA A 215 -3.94 14.82 -2.02
N PRO A 216 -4.61 15.10 -0.88
CA PRO A 216 -4.07 14.79 0.44
C PRO A 216 -3.80 13.29 0.63
N THR A 217 -4.71 12.44 0.16
CA THR A 217 -4.58 10.98 0.24
C THR A 217 -3.40 10.48 -0.58
N ILE A 218 -3.24 10.98 -1.82
CA ILE A 218 -2.12 10.62 -2.69
C ILE A 218 -0.78 11.07 -2.07
N PHE A 219 -0.73 12.29 -1.52
CA PHE A 219 0.46 12.80 -0.87
C PHE A 219 0.85 11.98 0.36
N LEU A 220 -0.12 11.67 1.23
CA LEU A 220 0.10 10.81 2.40
C LEU A 220 0.51 9.40 1.99
N HIS A 221 -0.11 8.83 0.95
CA HIS A 221 0.25 7.51 0.43
C HIS A 221 1.69 7.48 -0.10
N PHE A 222 2.08 8.49 -0.88
CA PHE A 222 3.44 8.64 -1.39
C PHE A 222 4.44 8.74 -0.24
N PHE A 223 4.20 9.64 0.72
CA PHE A 223 5.11 9.83 1.85
C PHE A 223 5.23 8.57 2.71
N ASN A 224 4.11 7.92 3.04
CA ASN A 224 4.10 6.69 3.81
C ASN A 224 4.86 5.55 3.11
N SER A 225 4.67 5.40 1.80
CA SER A 225 5.39 4.40 1.00
C SER A 225 6.90 4.65 0.99
N ASN A 226 7.31 5.92 0.88
CA ASN A 226 8.71 6.32 0.94
C ASN A 226 9.34 6.06 2.31
N VAL A 227 8.65 6.44 3.39
CA VAL A 227 9.09 6.20 4.76
C VAL A 227 9.24 4.69 5.00
N LEU A 228 8.27 3.89 4.60
CA LEU A 228 8.32 2.43 4.73
C LEU A 228 9.49 1.83 3.93
N ASN A 229 9.71 2.27 2.70
CA ASN A 229 10.84 1.82 1.87
C ASN A 229 12.18 2.23 2.48
N LEU A 230 12.29 3.44 3.04
CA LEU A 230 13.47 3.89 3.76
C LEU A 230 13.74 3.02 4.99
N PHE A 231 12.73 2.74 5.81
CA PHE A 231 12.86 1.83 6.95
C PHE A 231 13.31 0.42 6.50
N ARG A 232 12.70 -0.12 5.44
CA ARG A 232 13.08 -1.42 4.87
C ARG A 232 14.52 -1.44 4.37
N LEU A 233 15.05 -0.32 3.86
CA LEU A 233 16.46 -0.21 3.48
C LEU A 233 17.36 -0.16 4.71
N LEU A 234 17.01 0.63 5.73
CA LEU A 234 17.86 0.87 6.90
C LEU A 234 17.95 -0.34 7.85
N VAL A 235 16.87 -1.11 8.02
CA VAL A 235 16.82 -2.28 8.93
C VAL A 235 17.86 -3.37 8.59
N PRO A 236 18.01 -3.84 7.33
CA PRO A 236 19.04 -4.83 6.99
C PRO A 236 20.45 -4.32 7.20
N PHE A 237 20.74 -3.03 6.95
CA PHE A 237 22.05 -2.45 7.28
C PHE A 237 22.33 -2.45 8.79
N GLY A 238 21.31 -2.19 9.62
CA GLY A 238 21.43 -2.29 11.08
C GLY A 238 21.63 -3.73 11.57
N ALA A 239 20.86 -4.67 11.04
CA ALA A 239 20.92 -6.09 11.43
C ALA A 239 22.19 -6.79 10.95
N GLN A 240 22.63 -6.54 9.71
CA GLN A 240 23.91 -7.07 9.19
C GLN A 240 25.11 -6.49 9.96
N ARG A 241 25.06 -5.22 10.37
CA ARG A 241 26.12 -4.62 11.18
C ARG A 241 26.25 -5.31 12.54
N ASN A 242 25.14 -5.63 13.19
CA ASN A 242 25.15 -6.36 14.46
C ASN A 242 25.66 -7.81 14.29
N LEU A 243 25.29 -8.51 13.22
CA LEU A 243 25.81 -9.83 12.89
C LEU A 243 27.32 -9.82 12.59
N LEU A 244 27.81 -8.81 11.86
CA LEU A 244 29.24 -8.61 11.62
C LEU A 244 30.03 -8.32 12.90
N LEU A 245 29.43 -7.57 13.83
CA LEU A 245 30.04 -7.28 15.13
C LEU A 245 30.10 -8.54 16.02
N ILE A 246 29.05 -9.37 16.03
CA ILE A 246 29.05 -10.67 16.74
C ILE A 246 30.07 -11.63 16.13
N HIS A 247 30.19 -11.68 14.80
CA HIS A 247 31.18 -12.54 14.16
C HIS A 247 32.63 -12.04 14.43
N ARG A 248 32.84 -10.73 14.56
CA ARG A 248 34.14 -10.16 14.97
C ARG A 248 34.47 -10.44 16.43
N SER A 249 33.50 -10.37 17.34
CA SER A 249 33.76 -10.67 18.76
C SER A 249 34.14 -12.12 18.99
N HIS A 250 33.56 -13.07 18.24
CA HIS A 250 33.94 -14.48 18.31
C HIS A 250 35.34 -14.79 17.73
N ARG A 251 35.88 -13.95 16.84
CA ARG A 251 37.25 -14.12 16.30
C ARG A 251 38.36 -13.62 17.24
N HIS A 252 38.01 -12.90 18.30
CA HIS A 252 38.98 -12.34 19.25
C HIS A 252 39.03 -13.05 20.61
N TYR A 253 38.34 -14.19 20.77
CA TYR A 253 38.68 -15.10 21.86
C TYR A 253 39.86 -15.95 21.41
N PRO A 254 41.10 -15.69 21.87
CA PRO A 254 42.18 -16.64 21.66
C PRO A 254 41.75 -17.96 22.27
N SER A 255 41.96 -19.07 21.56
CA SER A 255 41.84 -20.39 22.16
C SER A 255 42.85 -20.45 23.30
N SER A 256 42.38 -20.26 24.53
CA SER A 256 43.13 -20.57 25.74
C SER A 256 43.20 -22.09 25.86
N GLY A 257 43.94 -22.69 24.94
CA GLY A 257 44.34 -24.08 24.91
C GLY A 257 45.82 -24.05 24.63
N ASP A 258 46.60 -23.78 25.68
CA ASP A 258 47.98 -24.21 25.89
C ASP A 258 48.40 -23.73 27.27
N GLN A 259 47.88 -24.42 28.29
CA GLN A 259 48.56 -24.54 29.58
C GLN A 259 48.95 -26.02 29.69
N THR A 260 50.14 -26.32 29.19
CA THR A 260 50.95 -27.49 29.58
C THR A 260 51.51 -27.30 30.97
#